data_AF-A0A2G9M6W7-F1
#
_entry.id   AF-A0A2G9M6W7-F1
#
_cell.length_a   1.000
_cell.length_b   1.000
_cell.length_c   1.000
_cell.angle_alpha   90.00
_cell.angle_beta   90.00
_cell.angle_gamma   90.00
#
_symmetry.space_group_name_H-M   'P 1'
#
loop_
_entity.id
_entity.type
_entity.pdbx_description
1 polymer ?
#
loop_
_entity_poly.entity_id
_entity_poly.type
_entity_poly.pdbx_seq_one_letter_code
_entity_poly.pdbx_strand_id
1 'polypeptide(L)'
;MDWVELNRPATTAVTNIITTLLLGLSLLAALLLQTAMQTFYDLQLVIIFIGIIVGAVVLYNFWKEDRYGYIISIIFFAVAILDSIWMIAATGAIFTFIFSLIVNIGGLALCFVRLQTLPVKSTDDYDFDFSPSYLETYDIDKPYSTIAGRGRQKKRR
;
A
#
# COMPACT_ATOMS: atom_id res chain seq x y z
N MET A 1 22.13 -26.95 1.39
CA MET A 1 21.87 -25.73 2.17
C MET A 1 22.45 -24.59 1.37
N ASP A 2 21.60 -23.93 0.61
CA ASP A 2 22.01 -22.93 -0.36
C ASP A 2 22.35 -21.63 0.38
N TRP A 3 23.54 -21.09 0.11
CA TRP A 3 24.01 -19.80 0.63
C TRP A 3 23.05 -18.62 0.34
N VAL A 4 22.08 -18.84 -0.54
CA VAL A 4 21.01 -17.89 -0.92
C VAL A 4 19.94 -17.76 0.17
N GLU A 5 19.64 -18.82 0.93
CA GLU A 5 18.61 -18.75 1.98
C GLU A 5 19.08 -17.98 3.22
N LEU A 6 20.37 -18.08 3.56
CA LEU A 6 20.94 -17.40 4.73
C LEU A 6 20.99 -15.87 4.57
N ASN A 7 21.06 -15.36 3.34
CA ASN A 7 21.24 -13.93 3.04
C ASN A 7 19.95 -13.17 2.67
N ARG A 8 18.83 -13.88 2.47
CA ARG A 8 17.53 -13.26 2.16
C ARG A 8 17.09 -12.16 3.15
N PRO A 9 17.10 -12.38 4.48
CA PRO A 9 16.57 -11.39 5.42
C PRO A 9 17.43 -10.12 5.51
N ALA A 10 18.73 -10.23 5.26
CA ALA A 10 19.63 -9.06 5.28
C ALA A 10 19.34 -8.12 4.10
N THR A 11 19.08 -8.67 2.91
CA THR A 11 18.84 -7.85 1.71
C THR A 11 17.52 -7.08 1.79
N THR A 12 16.45 -7.70 2.31
CA THR A 12 15.12 -7.06 2.43
C THR A 12 15.15 -5.90 3.41
N ALA A 13 15.76 -6.08 4.58
CA ALA A 13 15.92 -5.03 5.57
C ALA A 13 16.69 -3.82 5.02
N VAL A 14 17.82 -4.06 4.34
CA VAL A 14 18.63 -2.99 3.73
C VAL A 14 17.83 -2.22 2.68
N THR A 15 17.07 -2.90 1.82
CA THR A 15 16.29 -2.21 0.80
C THR A 15 15.11 -1.45 1.38
N ASN A 16 14.44 -1.96 2.41
CA ASN A 16 13.37 -1.22 3.08
C ASN A 16 13.90 0.06 3.75
N ILE A 17 15.08 -0.01 4.37
CA ILE A 17 15.77 1.16 4.93
C ILE A 17 16.11 2.17 3.82
N ILE A 18 16.71 1.71 2.71
CA ILE A 18 17.06 2.58 1.58
C ILE A 18 15.81 3.23 0.97
N THR A 19 14.72 2.47 0.79
CA THR A 19 13.45 2.99 0.25
C THR A 19 12.85 4.03 1.18
N THR A 20 12.90 3.78 2.50
CA THR A 20 12.44 4.71 3.52
C THR A 20 13.26 6.00 3.51
N LEU A 21 14.59 5.89 3.37
CA LEU A 21 15.47 7.05 3.24
C LEU A 21 15.18 7.84 1.96
N LEU A 22 14.98 7.17 0.82
CA LEU A 22 14.59 7.79 -0.45
C LEU A 22 13.26 8.53 -0.33
N LEU A 23 12.28 7.95 0.37
CA LEU A 23 10.98 8.55 0.59
C LEU A 23 11.08 9.81 1.47
N GLY A 24 11.88 9.73 2.54
CA GLY A 24 12.20 10.89 3.38
C GLY A 24 12.94 12.00 2.62
N LEU A 25 13.90 11.63 1.78
CA LEU A 25 14.63 12.56 0.91
C LEU A 25 13.70 13.21 -0.14
N SER A 26 12.74 12.46 -0.69
CA SER A 26 11.74 12.99 -1.62
C SER A 26 10.84 14.02 -0.93
N LEU A 27 10.37 13.74 0.29
CA LEU A 27 9.62 14.69 1.12
C LEU A 27 10.44 15.95 1.45
N LEU A 28 11.72 15.78 1.81
CA LEU A 28 12.61 16.90 2.11
C LEU A 28 12.88 17.76 0.86
N ALA A 29 13.07 17.14 -0.30
CA ALA A 29 13.21 17.84 -1.56
C ALA A 29 11.94 18.65 -1.87
N ALA A 30 10.76 18.06 -1.71
CA ALA A 30 9.48 18.76 -1.88
C ALA A 30 9.35 19.98 -0.95
N LEU A 31 9.71 19.82 0.34
CA LEU A 31 9.71 20.92 1.31
C LEU A 31 10.67 22.06 0.94
N LEU A 32 11.90 21.73 0.55
CA LEU A 32 12.88 22.75 0.12
C LEU A 32 12.37 23.53 -1.10
N LEU A 33 11.78 22.83 -2.05
CA LEU A 33 11.31 23.41 -3.30
C LEU A 33 10.05 24.28 -3.06
N GLN A 34 9.22 23.93 -2.07
CA GLN A 34 8.09 24.75 -1.62
C GLN A 34 8.49 26.06 -0.92
N THR A 35 9.58 26.08 -0.16
CA THR A 35 10.04 27.35 0.46
C THR A 35 10.38 28.43 -0.57
N ALA A 36 10.59 28.05 -1.85
CA ALA A 36 10.84 28.97 -2.94
C ALA A 36 9.56 29.54 -3.59
N MET A 37 8.37 28.95 -3.35
CA MET A 37 7.12 29.43 -3.95
C MET A 37 6.44 30.47 -3.06
N GLN A 38 6.16 31.66 -3.60
CA GLN A 38 5.39 32.71 -2.92
C GLN A 38 3.89 32.68 -3.25
N THR A 39 3.47 31.85 -4.21
CA THR A 39 2.09 31.81 -4.74
C THR A 39 1.46 30.44 -4.45
N PHE A 40 0.17 30.42 -4.10
CA PHE A 40 -0.62 29.21 -3.78
C PHE A 40 -0.22 28.45 -2.50
N TYR A 41 0.20 29.17 -1.46
CA TYR A 41 0.62 28.60 -0.17
C TYR A 41 -0.42 27.64 0.46
N ASP A 42 -1.71 27.99 0.46
CA ASP A 42 -2.77 27.17 1.06
C ASP A 42 -2.91 25.81 0.36
N LEU A 43 -2.88 25.80 -0.97
CA LEU A 43 -2.97 24.57 -1.77
C LEU A 43 -1.73 23.70 -1.55
N GLN A 44 -0.56 24.31 -1.38
CA GLN A 44 0.68 23.58 -1.07
C GLN A 44 0.64 22.92 0.30
N LEU A 45 0.14 23.61 1.34
CA LEU A 45 -0.02 23.05 2.68
C LEU A 45 -0.87 21.78 2.65
N VAL A 46 -1.94 21.78 1.86
CA VAL A 46 -2.80 20.60 1.67
C VAL A 46 -2.02 19.46 0.99
N ILE A 47 -1.22 19.74 -0.04
CA ILE A 47 -0.40 18.73 -0.72
C ILE A 47 0.64 18.12 0.23
N ILE A 48 1.32 18.93 1.06
CA ILE A 48 2.28 18.44 2.05
C ILE A 48 1.58 17.52 3.05
N PHE A 49 0.43 17.95 3.57
CA PHE A 49 -0.31 17.19 4.56
C PHE A 49 -0.75 15.83 4.00
N ILE A 50 -1.25 15.81 2.76
CA ILE A 50 -1.55 14.57 2.04
C ILE A 50 -0.28 13.73 1.86
N GLY A 51 0.83 14.35 1.46
CA GLY A 51 2.12 13.67 1.28
C GLY A 51 2.62 12.99 2.56
N ILE A 52 2.49 13.66 3.71
CA ILE A 52 2.85 13.10 5.03
C ILE A 52 1.96 11.90 5.36
N ILE A 53 0.64 12.02 5.17
CA ILE A 53 -0.30 10.92 5.44
C ILE A 53 0.02 9.72 4.54
N VAL A 54 0.22 9.95 3.24
CA VAL A 54 0.56 8.88 2.30
C VAL A 54 1.91 8.26 2.65
N GLY A 55 2.92 9.07 3.01
CA GLY A 55 4.21 8.59 3.49
C GLY A 55 4.10 7.70 4.72
N ALA A 56 3.25 8.07 5.69
CA ALA A 56 2.97 7.25 6.87
C ALA A 56 2.30 5.93 6.52
N VAL A 57 1.36 5.93 5.57
CA VAL A 57 0.73 4.70 5.06
C VAL A 57 1.75 3.81 4.35
N VAL A 58 2.67 4.38 3.57
CA VAL A 58 3.74 3.62 2.91
C VAL A 58 4.66 2.98 3.94
N LEU A 59 5.12 3.75 4.93
CA LEU A 59 5.94 3.25 6.05
C LEU A 59 5.25 2.09 6.78
N TYR A 60 3.96 2.22 7.05
CA TYR A 60 3.17 1.18 7.70
C TYR A 60 3.08 -0.10 6.85
N ASN A 61 2.91 0.03 5.52
CA ASN A 61 2.90 -1.14 4.64
C ASN A 61 4.28 -1.79 4.53
N PHE A 62 5.37 -1.02 4.52
CA PHE A 62 6.72 -1.58 4.57
C PHE A 62 7.02 -2.30 5.88
N TRP A 63 6.50 -1.80 7.00
CA TRP A 63 6.60 -2.51 8.28
C TRP A 63 5.95 -3.89 8.21
N LYS A 64 4.80 -4.00 7.53
CA LYS A 64 4.09 -5.27 7.34
C LYS A 64 4.68 -6.16 6.25
N GLU A 65 5.74 -5.71 5.59
CA GLU A 65 6.33 -6.37 4.41
C GLU A 65 5.28 -6.69 3.32
N ASP A 66 4.25 -5.83 3.23
CA ASP A 66 3.14 -6.05 2.32
C ASP A 66 3.48 -5.58 0.90
N ARG A 67 3.12 -6.38 -0.11
CA ARG A 67 3.29 -6.05 -1.54
C ARG A 67 2.60 -4.73 -1.90
N TYR A 68 1.51 -4.40 -1.23
CA TYR A 68 0.78 -3.16 -1.44
C TYR A 68 1.62 -1.93 -1.09
N GLY A 69 2.59 -2.04 -0.17
CA GLY A 69 3.51 -0.95 0.17
C GLY A 69 4.34 -0.48 -1.02
N TYR A 70 4.86 -1.41 -1.81
CA TYR A 70 5.65 -1.07 -3.00
C TYR A 70 4.78 -0.46 -4.10
N ILE A 71 3.55 -0.94 -4.29
CA ILE A 71 2.61 -0.38 -5.28
C ILE A 71 2.25 1.08 -4.92
N ILE A 72 1.92 1.33 -3.65
CA ILE A 72 1.60 2.68 -3.17
C ILE A 72 2.84 3.59 -3.30
N SER A 73 4.03 3.06 -3.00
CA SER A 73 5.29 3.80 -3.17
C SER A 73 5.54 4.21 -4.62
N ILE A 74 5.27 3.34 -5.59
CA ILE A 74 5.39 3.66 -7.03
C ILE A 74 4.46 4.81 -7.40
N ILE A 75 3.20 4.76 -6.95
CA ILE A 75 2.23 5.84 -7.19
C ILE A 75 2.73 7.14 -6.55
N PHE A 76 3.24 7.08 -5.32
CA PHE A 76 3.78 8.24 -4.62
C PHE A 76 4.96 8.87 -5.37
N PHE A 77 5.95 8.08 -5.80
CA PHE A 77 7.08 8.58 -6.57
C PHE A 77 6.64 9.15 -7.93
N ALA A 78 5.65 8.56 -8.59
CA ALA A 78 5.10 9.10 -9.85
C ALA A 78 4.43 10.47 -9.65
N VAL A 79 3.64 10.62 -8.58
CA VAL A 79 3.02 11.90 -8.21
C VAL A 79 4.09 12.94 -7.85
N ALA A 80 5.13 12.55 -7.11
CA ALA A 80 6.24 13.44 -6.75
C ALA A 80 7.04 13.94 -7.98
N ILE A 81 7.18 13.11 -9.02
CA ILE A 81 7.77 13.52 -10.30
C ILE A 81 6.87 14.56 -10.98
N LEU A 82 5.56 14.32 -11.04
CA LEU A 82 4.60 15.26 -11.62
C LEU A 82 4.65 16.62 -10.90
N ASP A 83 4.68 16.60 -9.57
CA ASP A 83 4.80 17.79 -8.73
C ASP A 83 6.13 18.54 -8.99
N SER A 84 7.22 17.80 -9.14
CA SER A 84 8.53 18.38 -9.48
C SER A 84 8.52 19.06 -10.85
N ILE A 85 7.84 18.48 -11.86
CA ILE A 85 7.68 19.06 -13.20
C ILE A 85 6.84 20.34 -13.15
N TRP A 86 5.77 20.34 -12.35
CA TRP A 86 4.95 21.53 -12.18
C TRP A 86 5.72 22.65 -11.48
N MET A 87 6.46 22.33 -10.42
CA MET A 87 7.22 23.33 -9.68
C MET A 87 8.40 23.92 -10.46
N ILE A 88 9.11 23.14 -11.29
CA ILE A 88 10.18 23.72 -12.13
C ILE A 88 9.61 24.77 -13.10
N ALA A 89 8.41 24.53 -13.63
CA ALA A 89 7.73 25.48 -14.51
C ALA A 89 7.37 26.78 -13.78
N ALA A 90 7.10 26.72 -12.47
CA ALA A 90 6.70 27.88 -11.68
C ALA A 90 7.85 28.63 -11.00
N THR A 91 8.92 27.93 -10.60
CA THR A 91 10.03 28.51 -9.81
C THR A 91 11.33 28.68 -10.60
N GLY A 92 11.54 27.91 -11.67
CA GLY A 92 12.81 27.88 -12.40
C GLY A 92 13.99 27.28 -11.62
N ALA A 93 13.76 26.65 -10.46
CA ALA A 93 14.81 26.08 -9.61
C ALA A 93 15.38 24.76 -10.16
N ILE A 94 16.22 24.83 -11.20
CA ILE A 94 16.75 23.68 -11.94
C ILE A 94 17.50 22.68 -11.05
N PHE A 95 18.36 23.15 -10.12
CA PHE A 95 19.15 22.25 -9.27
C PHE A 95 18.28 21.39 -8.35
N THR A 96 17.28 22.01 -7.71
CA THR A 96 16.35 21.31 -6.82
C THR A 96 15.47 20.33 -7.61
N PHE A 97 15.08 20.70 -8.84
CA PHE A 97 14.38 19.81 -9.76
C PHE A 97 15.20 18.57 -10.13
N ILE A 98 16.45 18.73 -10.55
CA ILE A 98 17.32 17.61 -10.91
C ILE A 98 17.52 16.68 -9.71
N PHE A 99 17.78 17.24 -8.53
CA PHE A 99 17.91 16.47 -7.30
C PHE A 99 16.64 15.66 -6.99
N SER A 100 15.47 16.31 -7.04
CA SER A 100 14.18 15.65 -6.83
C SER A 100 13.96 14.53 -7.85
N LEU A 101 14.28 14.77 -9.12
CA LEU A 101 14.11 13.81 -10.19
C LEU A 101 15.00 12.57 -10.01
N ILE A 102 16.27 12.75 -9.61
CA ILE A 102 17.18 11.63 -9.31
C ILE A 102 16.64 10.79 -8.15
N VAL A 103 16.22 11.44 -7.05
CA VAL A 103 15.70 10.75 -5.87
C VAL A 103 14.44 9.97 -6.22
N ASN A 104 13.49 10.58 -6.94
CA ASN A 104 12.23 9.93 -7.28
C ASN A 104 12.41 8.79 -8.30
N ILE A 105 13.24 8.96 -9.33
CA ILE A 105 13.54 7.89 -10.30
C ILE A 105 14.26 6.73 -9.61
N GLY A 106 15.22 7.02 -8.73
CA GLY A 106 15.93 6.01 -7.94
C GLY A 106 14.98 5.21 -7.04
N GLY A 107 14.09 5.90 -6.32
CA GLY A 107 13.05 5.29 -5.50
C GLY A 107 12.10 4.41 -6.31
N LEU A 108 11.65 4.90 -7.47
CA LEU A 108 10.74 4.19 -8.36
C LEU A 108 11.39 2.93 -8.93
N ALA A 109 12.62 3.01 -9.46
CA ALA A 109 13.36 1.87 -9.97
C ALA A 109 13.54 0.78 -8.90
N LEU A 110 13.88 1.18 -7.68
CA LEU A 110 14.07 0.26 -6.56
C LEU A 110 12.75 -0.40 -6.14
N CYS A 111 11.64 0.33 -6.12
CA CYS A 111 10.32 -0.24 -5.87
C CYS A 111 9.91 -1.25 -6.95
N PHE A 112 10.19 -0.96 -8.23
CA PHE A 112 9.91 -1.87 -9.35
C PHE A 112 10.70 -3.17 -9.24
N VAL A 113 12.01 -3.09 -8.98
CA VAL A 113 12.85 -4.27 -8.78
C VAL A 113 12.33 -5.12 -7.62
N ARG A 114 11.93 -4.49 -6.52
CA ARG A 114 11.38 -5.21 -5.37
C ARG A 114 10.04 -5.88 -5.65
N LEU A 115 9.14 -5.18 -6.34
CA LEU A 115 7.84 -5.72 -6.71
C LEU A 115 7.96 -7.01 -7.55
N GLN A 116 8.95 -7.09 -8.45
CA GLN A 116 9.21 -8.30 -9.25
C GLN A 116 9.81 -9.46 -8.46
N THR A 117 10.53 -9.17 -7.37
CA THR A 117 11.20 -10.20 -6.55
C THR A 117 10.31 -10.79 -5.45
N LEU A 118 9.16 -10.16 -5.15
CA LEU A 118 8.25 -10.63 -4.13
C LEU A 118 7.46 -11.83 -4.68
N PRO A 119 7.39 -12.95 -3.93
CA PRO A 119 6.55 -14.07 -4.32
C PRO A 119 5.11 -13.59 -4.40
N VAL A 120 4.47 -13.81 -5.55
CA VAL A 120 3.02 -13.61 -5.67
C VAL A 120 2.40 -14.66 -4.76
N LYS A 121 1.89 -14.24 -3.60
CA LYS A 121 0.93 -15.06 -2.84
C LYS A 121 -0.23 -15.34 -3.79
N SER A 122 -0.24 -16.53 -4.38
CA SER A 122 -1.37 -17.06 -5.13
C SER A 122 -2.54 -17.11 -4.17
N THR A 123 -3.70 -16.69 -4.64
CA THR A 123 -4.96 -16.74 -3.90
C THR A 123 -5.37 -18.18 -3.54
N ASP A 124 -4.64 -19.17 -4.05
CA ASP A 124 -4.84 -20.60 -3.83
C ASP A 124 -4.26 -21.13 -2.51
N ASP A 125 -3.47 -20.33 -1.77
CA ASP A 125 -2.98 -20.70 -0.41
C ASP A 125 -3.97 -20.35 0.71
N TYR A 126 -5.17 -19.87 0.36
CA TYR A 126 -6.29 -20.07 1.27
C TYR A 126 -6.68 -21.52 1.12
N ASP A 127 -6.09 -22.37 1.97
CA ASP A 127 -6.72 -23.61 2.41
C ASP A 127 -8.08 -23.21 2.99
N PHE A 128 -9.05 -23.06 2.10
CA PHE A 128 -10.44 -23.07 2.43
C PHE A 128 -10.64 -24.49 2.90
N ASP A 129 -10.40 -24.68 4.20
CA ASP A 129 -10.64 -25.91 4.92
C ASP A 129 -12.15 -26.12 4.84
N PHE A 130 -12.59 -26.66 3.69
CA PHE A 130 -13.91 -27.19 3.46
C PHE A 130 -14.00 -28.38 4.42
N SER A 131 -14.20 -28.09 5.71
CA SER A 131 -14.77 -29.06 6.61
C SER A 131 -16.13 -29.39 6.00
N PRO A 132 -16.35 -30.61 5.49
CA PRO A 132 -17.56 -30.96 4.72
C PRO A 132 -18.81 -31.07 5.61
N SER A 133 -18.78 -30.49 6.81
CA SER A 133 -19.75 -30.69 7.88
C SER A 133 -21.01 -29.82 7.78
N TYR A 134 -21.14 -28.95 6.76
CA TYR A 134 -22.32 -28.08 6.58
C TYR A 134 -22.91 -28.10 5.16
N LEU A 135 -22.68 -29.16 4.39
CA LEU A 135 -23.61 -29.49 3.30
C LEU A 135 -24.86 -30.13 3.93
N GLU A 136 -25.74 -29.30 4.48
CA GLU A 136 -27.15 -29.67 4.61
C GLU A 136 -27.66 -29.92 3.19
N THR A 137 -27.66 -31.19 2.78
CA THR A 137 -28.40 -31.64 1.61
C THR A 137 -29.87 -31.34 1.87
N TYR A 138 -30.35 -30.25 1.28
CA TYR A 138 -31.77 -30.01 1.13
C TYR A 138 -32.34 -31.19 0.33
N ASP A 139 -33.01 -32.07 1.07
CA ASP A 139 -33.73 -33.24 0.57
C ASP A 139 -34.98 -32.72 -0.17
N ILE A 140 -34.84 -32.46 -1.49
CA ILE A 140 -35.89 -31.85 -2.34
C ILE A 140 -37.12 -32.77 -2.46
N ASP A 141 -37.02 -34.03 -2.06
CA ASP A 141 -38.08 -35.04 -2.24
C ASP A 141 -39.07 -35.17 -1.07
N LYS A 142 -38.99 -34.31 -0.04
CA LYS A 142 -39.99 -34.34 1.04
C LYS A 142 -41.22 -33.49 0.67
N PRO A 143 -42.40 -34.09 0.45
CA PRO A 143 -43.61 -33.30 0.25
C PRO A 143 -43.88 -32.46 1.49
N TYR A 144 -44.07 -31.16 1.28
CA TYR A 144 -44.46 -30.20 2.31
C TYR A 144 -45.72 -30.70 3.03
N SER A 145 -45.55 -31.30 4.21
CA SER A 145 -46.66 -31.48 5.13
C SER A 145 -46.95 -30.12 5.76
N THR A 146 -48.02 -29.51 5.28
CA THR A 146 -48.66 -28.35 5.87
C THR A 146 -49.15 -28.74 7.26
N ILE A 147 -48.38 -28.42 8.31
CA ILE A 147 -48.92 -28.40 9.67
C ILE A 147 -49.25 -26.96 10.01
N ALA A 148 -50.55 -26.71 9.90
CA ALA A 148 -51.26 -25.49 10.26
C ALA A 148 -50.94 -25.03 11.68
N GLY A 149 -50.93 -23.71 11.86
CA GLY A 149 -50.85 -23.07 13.17
C GLY A 149 -51.98 -23.46 14.11
N ARG A 150 -51.63 -23.64 15.39
CA ARG A 150 -52.42 -23.44 16.62
C ARG A 150 -51.39 -23.64 17.75
N GLY A 151 -50.95 -22.61 18.48
CA GLY A 151 -51.78 -21.76 19.32
C GLY A 151 -51.71 -22.27 20.78
N ARG A 152 -51.40 -21.34 21.69
CA ARG A 152 -51.52 -21.37 23.17
C ARG A 152 -50.32 -21.83 24.02
N GLN A 153 -49.70 -20.82 24.64
CA GLN A 153 -49.55 -20.64 26.10
C GLN A 153 -49.85 -21.87 26.99
N LYS A 154 -49.00 -22.15 28.00
CA LYS A 154 -49.11 -21.56 29.37
C LYS A 154 -48.17 -22.27 30.38
N LYS A 155 -47.26 -21.46 30.93
CA LYS A 155 -46.66 -21.45 32.29
C LYS A 155 -47.23 -22.44 33.34
N ARG A 156 -46.36 -23.25 33.98
CA ARG A 156 -46.38 -23.66 35.40
C ARG A 156 -44.93 -23.95 35.82
N ARG A 157 -44.34 -23.04 36.60
CA ARG A 157 -44.06 -23.13 38.05
C ARG A 157 -42.90 -24.05 38.35
#